data_AF-A0A9D5N1U9-F1
#
_entry.id   AF-A0A9D5N1U9-F1
#
_cell.length_a   1.000
_cell.length_b   1.000
_cell.length_c   1.000
_cell.angle_alpha   90.00
_cell.angle_beta   90.00
_cell.angle_gamma   90.00
#
_symmetry.space_group_name_H-M   'P 1'
#
loop_
_entity.id
_entity.type
_entity.pdbx_description
1 polymer ?
#
loop_
_entity_poly.entity_id
_entity_poly.type
_entity_poly.pdbx_seq_one_letter_code
_entity_poly.pdbx_strand_id
1 'polypeptide(L)'
;MRKICFDNDLSFEDARYWYDGYTVGLSHSMYNPYSVREAVENRRFRSYWRKTSAAEALMTYIDMDQDGLQNDVASLISGQSIEVDTDSFQNDFETFSCKDDVLTLLIHLGYLTYTEEEGTGIATIPNEEVRIEFRKILRRSKHQQLIDLVR
;
A
#
# COMPACT_ATOMS: atom_id res chain seq x y z
N MET A 1 -2.34 -4.75 19.55
CA MET A 1 -3.68 -4.76 18.92
C MET A 1 -4.73 -5.58 19.69
N ARG A 2 -4.53 -6.88 19.97
CA ARG A 2 -5.52 -7.73 20.68
C ARG A 2 -6.13 -7.09 21.95
N LYS A 3 -5.28 -6.55 22.82
CA LYS A 3 -5.72 -5.83 24.03
C LYS A 3 -6.64 -4.64 23.72
N ILE A 4 -6.27 -3.81 22.73
CA ILE A 4 -7.08 -2.66 22.30
C ILE A 4 -8.47 -3.12 21.83
N CYS A 5 -8.53 -4.20 21.05
CA CYS A 5 -9.80 -4.76 20.58
C CYS A 5 -10.65 -5.29 21.74
N PHE A 6 -10.05 -6.03 22.68
CA PHE A 6 -10.72 -6.55 23.86
C PHE A 6 -11.27 -5.43 24.77
N ASP A 7 -10.43 -4.44 25.09
CA ASP A 7 -10.78 -3.34 26.00
C ASP A 7 -11.92 -2.44 25.42
N ASN A 8 -12.15 -2.48 24.11
CA ASN A 8 -13.14 -1.64 23.41
C ASN A 8 -14.31 -2.43 22.80
N ASP A 9 -14.40 -3.74 23.05
CA ASP A 9 -15.44 -4.62 22.47
C ASP A 9 -15.47 -4.56 20.93
N LEU A 10 -14.32 -4.80 20.32
CA LEU A 10 -14.11 -4.81 18.86
C LEU A 10 -13.53 -6.15 18.40
N SER A 11 -13.84 -6.55 17.17
CA SER A 11 -13.28 -7.76 16.54
C SER A 11 -11.78 -7.58 16.24
N PHE A 12 -10.95 -8.46 16.81
CA PHE A 12 -9.53 -8.51 16.47
C PHE A 12 -9.29 -9.00 15.04
N GLU A 13 -10.14 -9.89 14.52
CA GLU A 13 -10.01 -10.40 13.15
C GLU A 13 -10.29 -9.30 12.12
N ASP A 14 -11.30 -8.46 12.36
CA ASP A 14 -11.60 -7.33 11.47
C ASP A 14 -10.48 -6.28 11.53
N ALA A 15 -9.98 -5.99 12.73
CA ALA A 15 -8.81 -5.13 12.91
C ALA A 15 -7.59 -5.63 12.12
N ARG A 16 -7.38 -6.95 12.14
CA ARG A 16 -6.30 -7.59 11.40
C ARG A 16 -6.51 -7.43 9.89
N TYR A 17 -7.68 -7.81 9.40
CA TYR A 17 -8.04 -7.68 7.98
C TYR A 17 -7.86 -6.25 7.44
N TRP A 18 -8.28 -5.25 8.23
CA TRP A 18 -8.24 -3.86 7.80
C TRP A 18 -6.87 -3.20 7.87
N TYR A 19 -6.05 -3.54 8.88
CA TYR A 19 -4.88 -2.73 9.25
C TYR A 19 -3.58 -3.51 9.51
N ASP A 20 -3.62 -4.85 9.57
CA ASP A 20 -2.43 -5.69 9.70
C ASP A 20 -1.79 -5.93 8.33
N GLY A 21 -0.47 -5.88 8.24
CA GLY A 21 0.21 -6.14 6.97
C GLY A 21 1.61 -5.57 6.84
N TYR A 22 2.07 -4.78 7.81
CA TYR A 22 3.42 -4.21 7.77
C TYR A 22 4.40 -5.01 8.62
N THR A 23 5.61 -5.18 8.10
CA THR A 23 6.76 -5.74 8.83
C THR A 23 7.86 -4.69 8.93
N VAL A 24 8.43 -4.51 10.11
CA VAL A 24 9.57 -3.61 10.35
C VAL A 24 10.62 -4.37 11.16
N GLY A 25 11.72 -4.74 10.50
CA GLY A 25 12.73 -5.62 11.07
C GLY A 25 12.10 -6.95 11.53
N LEU A 26 12.31 -7.29 12.80
CA LEU A 26 11.71 -8.50 13.41
C LEU A 26 10.27 -8.31 13.90
N SER A 27 9.73 -7.09 13.80
CA SER A 27 8.36 -6.80 14.24
C SER A 27 7.40 -7.04 13.10
N HIS A 28 6.70 -8.17 13.19
CA HIS A 28 5.58 -8.49 12.31
C HIS A 28 4.29 -7.90 12.84
N SER A 29 3.34 -7.68 11.93
CA SER A 29 2.03 -7.14 12.25
C SER A 29 2.04 -5.77 12.89
N MET A 30 2.66 -4.82 12.19
CA MET A 30 2.57 -3.40 12.52
C MET A 30 1.27 -2.81 11.96
N TYR A 31 0.62 -1.96 12.76
CA TYR A 31 -0.66 -1.34 12.46
C TYR A 31 -0.48 0.17 12.35
N ASN A 32 -1.21 0.82 11.43
CA ASN A 32 -1.24 2.28 11.39
C ASN A 32 -1.92 2.83 12.68
N PRO A 33 -1.19 3.53 13.56
CA PRO A 33 -1.74 3.97 14.84
C PRO A 33 -2.89 4.98 14.68
N TYR A 34 -2.87 5.79 13.62
CA TYR A 34 -3.95 6.73 13.31
C TYR A 34 -5.22 5.97 12.93
N SER A 35 -5.13 5.02 11.99
CA SER A 35 -6.28 4.21 11.55
C SER A 35 -6.87 3.40 12.70
N VAL A 36 -6.02 2.82 13.56
CA VAL A 36 -6.46 2.10 14.76
C VAL A 36 -7.21 3.02 15.73
N ARG A 37 -6.65 4.20 16.02
CA ARG A 37 -7.31 5.17 16.91
C ARG A 37 -8.68 5.57 16.38
N GLU A 38 -8.76 5.97 15.12
CA GLU A 38 -10.03 6.36 14.49
C GLU A 38 -11.04 5.21 14.47
N ALA A 39 -10.60 3.98 14.19
CA ALA A 39 -11.49 2.82 14.21
C ALA A 39 -12.08 2.54 15.60
N VAL A 40 -11.27 2.72 16.65
CA VAL A 40 -11.70 2.59 18.05
C VAL A 40 -12.68 3.70 18.43
N GLU A 41 -12.33 4.97 18.17
CA GLU A 41 -13.17 6.13 18.49
C GLU A 41 -14.52 6.10 17.76
N ASN A 42 -14.52 5.69 16.49
CA ASN A 42 -15.74 5.59 15.68
C ASN A 42 -16.46 4.22 15.84
N ARG A 43 -15.90 3.28 16.61
CA ARG A 43 -16.35 1.88 16.73
C ARG A 43 -16.63 1.21 15.38
N ARG A 44 -15.77 1.47 14.39
CA ARG A 44 -15.99 1.02 13.00
C ARG A 44 -14.68 0.86 12.25
N PHE A 45 -14.46 -0.35 11.74
CA PHE A 45 -13.39 -0.64 10.81
C PHE A 45 -13.74 -0.15 9.40
N ARG A 46 -12.89 0.71 8.86
CA ARG A 46 -12.95 1.27 7.50
C ARG A 46 -11.61 1.92 7.14
N SER A 47 -11.47 2.38 5.91
CA SER A 47 -10.33 3.22 5.51
C SER A 47 -10.38 4.58 6.22
N TYR A 48 -9.34 4.86 7.00
CA TYR A 48 -8.95 6.13 7.61
C TYR A 48 -7.65 6.70 7.02
N TRP A 49 -7.08 5.99 6.03
CA TRP A 49 -5.88 6.38 5.30
C TRP A 49 -5.92 7.84 4.85
N ARG A 50 -4.86 8.58 5.19
CA ARG A 50 -4.69 9.98 4.82
C ARG A 50 -3.68 10.06 3.68
N LYS A 51 -4.15 10.42 2.48
CA LYS A 51 -3.25 10.69 1.35
C LYS A 51 -2.34 11.86 1.67
N THR A 52 -1.12 11.80 1.16
CA THR A 52 -0.14 12.89 1.17
C THR A 52 0.00 13.47 -0.25
N SER A 53 0.53 14.68 -0.39
CA SER A 53 0.85 15.27 -1.70
C SER A 53 1.83 14.43 -2.51
N ALA A 54 2.79 13.78 -1.84
CA ALA A 54 3.72 12.84 -2.46
C ALA A 54 3.00 11.66 -3.13
N ALA A 55 1.98 11.10 -2.47
CA ALA A 55 1.19 10.02 -3.06
C ALA A 55 0.36 10.49 -4.26
N GLU A 56 -0.06 11.76 -4.29
CA GLU A 56 -0.76 12.31 -5.45
C GLU A 56 0.17 12.48 -6.66
N ALA A 57 1.43 12.88 -6.44
CA ALA A 57 2.43 12.99 -7.51
C ALA A 57 2.69 11.63 -8.19
N LEU A 58 2.72 10.54 -7.42
CA LEU A 58 2.94 9.19 -7.93
C LEU A 58 1.85 8.71 -8.91
N MET A 59 0.64 9.26 -8.83
CA MET A 59 -0.40 8.96 -9.81
C MET A 59 0.03 9.34 -11.23
N THR A 60 0.82 10.42 -11.37
CA THR A 60 1.36 10.85 -12.67
C THR A 60 2.30 9.81 -13.24
N TYR A 61 3.18 9.23 -12.41
CA TYR A 61 4.13 8.20 -12.83
C TYR A 61 3.44 6.89 -13.19
N ILE A 62 2.42 6.48 -12.43
CA ILE A 62 1.59 5.33 -12.77
C ILE A 62 0.87 5.56 -14.11
N ASP A 63 0.31 6.76 -14.34
CA ASP A 63 -0.37 7.10 -15.59
C ASP A 63 0.58 7.14 -16.81
N MET A 64 1.87 7.42 -16.60
CA MET A 64 2.90 7.38 -17.65
C MET A 64 3.27 5.96 -18.08
N ASP A 65 2.93 4.94 -17.28
CA ASP A 65 3.17 3.51 -17.54
C ASP A 65 4.62 3.16 -17.91
N GLN A 66 5.58 3.81 -17.26
CA GLN A 66 6.98 3.52 -17.50
C GLN A 66 7.30 2.07 -17.08
N ASP A 67 8.02 1.35 -17.93
CA ASP A 67 8.42 -0.06 -17.75
C ASP A 67 7.27 -1.03 -17.43
N GLY A 68 6.03 -0.69 -17.81
CA GLY A 68 4.85 -1.51 -17.57
C GLY A 68 4.35 -1.45 -16.12
N LEU A 69 4.68 -0.40 -15.37
CA LEU A 69 4.27 -0.17 -13.99
C LEU A 69 2.76 -0.38 -13.75
N GLN A 70 1.90 -0.09 -14.74
CA GLN A 70 0.46 -0.32 -14.58
C GLN A 70 0.10 -1.80 -14.42
N ASN A 71 0.79 -2.69 -15.13
CA ASN A 71 0.57 -4.13 -15.01
C ASN A 71 0.98 -4.64 -13.63
N ASP A 72 2.05 -4.09 -13.08
CA ASP A 72 2.50 -4.43 -11.72
C ASP A 72 1.50 -3.93 -10.66
N VAL A 73 1.01 -2.69 -10.80
CA VAL A 73 -0.03 -2.14 -9.92
C VAL A 73 -1.35 -2.93 -10.04
N ALA A 74 -1.72 -3.37 -11.25
CA ALA A 74 -2.87 -4.25 -11.46
C ALA A 74 -2.71 -5.59 -10.73
N SER A 75 -1.54 -6.22 -10.85
CA SER A 75 -1.20 -7.48 -10.18
C SER A 75 -1.29 -7.34 -8.66
N LEU A 76 -0.71 -6.28 -8.10
CA LEU A 76 -0.78 -5.93 -6.68
C LEU A 76 -2.22 -5.82 -6.16
N ILE A 77 -3.11 -5.16 -6.92
CA ILE A 77 -4.52 -4.97 -6.55
C ILE A 77 -5.31 -6.28 -6.58
N SER A 78 -4.96 -7.18 -7.50
CA SER A 78 -5.54 -8.54 -7.53
C SER A 78 -5.05 -9.43 -6.38
N GLY A 79 -4.07 -8.97 -5.61
CA GLY A 79 -3.52 -9.65 -4.44
C GLY A 79 -2.24 -10.43 -4.73
N GLN A 80 -1.65 -10.26 -5.91
CA GLN A 80 -0.34 -10.81 -6.23
C GLN A 80 0.77 -9.96 -5.60
N SER A 81 1.94 -10.58 -5.46
CA SER A 81 3.20 -9.89 -5.18
C SER A 81 3.93 -9.54 -6.47
N ILE A 82 4.84 -8.58 -6.39
CA ILE A 82 5.76 -8.23 -7.48
C ILE A 82 7.19 -8.18 -6.95
N GLU A 83 8.14 -8.46 -7.82
CA GLU A 83 9.55 -8.24 -7.54
C GLU A 83 9.87 -6.74 -7.67
N VAL A 84 10.77 -6.25 -6.81
CA VAL A 84 11.25 -4.87 -6.82
C VAL A 84 12.73 -4.83 -6.47
N ASP A 85 13.50 -4.06 -7.27
CA ASP A 85 14.88 -3.70 -6.95
C ASP A 85 14.90 -2.33 -6.26
N THR A 86 15.24 -2.28 -4.98
CA THR A 86 15.29 -1.03 -4.22
C THR A 86 16.62 -0.30 -4.31
N ASP A 87 17.65 -0.90 -4.92
CA ASP A 87 19.03 -0.41 -4.86
C ASP A 87 19.26 0.81 -5.76
N SER A 88 18.43 1.01 -6.80
CA SER A 88 18.53 2.17 -7.70
C SER A 88 18.00 3.46 -7.08
N PHE A 89 17.14 3.37 -6.06
CA PHE A 89 16.37 4.51 -5.57
C PHE A 89 17.25 5.55 -4.85
N GLN A 90 17.32 6.76 -5.40
CA GLN A 90 18.20 7.84 -4.90
C GLN A 90 17.63 8.62 -3.71
N ASN A 91 16.46 8.23 -3.17
CA ASN A 91 15.77 8.93 -2.09
C ASN A 91 15.47 10.41 -2.40
N ASP A 92 15.14 10.70 -3.66
CA ASP A 92 14.58 11.98 -4.09
C ASP A 92 13.25 11.78 -4.84
N PHE A 93 12.52 12.88 -5.04
CA PHE A 93 11.22 12.90 -5.73
C PHE A 93 11.32 13.49 -7.14
N GLU A 94 12.53 13.80 -7.61
CA GLU A 94 12.77 14.54 -8.84
C GLU A 94 13.18 13.62 -9.99
N THR A 95 13.81 12.47 -9.67
CA THR A 95 14.48 11.61 -10.64
C THR A 95 14.05 10.15 -10.50
N PHE A 96 12.82 9.83 -10.91
CA PHE A 96 12.45 8.43 -11.15
C PHE A 96 13.02 7.99 -12.49
N SER A 97 13.91 7.00 -12.48
CA SER A 97 14.61 6.49 -13.64
C SER A 97 13.97 5.23 -14.22
N CYS A 98 13.27 4.45 -13.39
CA CYS A 98 12.53 3.25 -13.76
C CYS A 98 11.30 3.05 -12.87
N LYS A 99 10.50 2.02 -13.15
CA LYS A 99 9.36 1.64 -12.30
C LYS A 99 9.76 1.29 -10.86
N ASP A 100 10.94 0.73 -10.64
CA ASP A 100 11.35 0.26 -9.32
C ASP A 100 11.62 1.42 -8.36
N ASP A 101 12.05 2.58 -8.86
CA ASP A 101 12.15 3.81 -8.07
C ASP A 101 10.76 4.26 -7.57
N VAL A 102 9.73 4.13 -8.41
CA VAL A 102 8.34 4.46 -8.05
C VAL A 102 7.80 3.47 -7.02
N LEU A 103 8.05 2.18 -7.22
CA LEU A 103 7.66 1.12 -6.29
C LEU A 103 8.36 1.26 -4.93
N THR A 104 9.64 1.60 -4.93
CA THR A 104 10.44 1.86 -3.72
C THR A 104 9.88 3.04 -2.93
N LEU A 105 9.50 4.12 -3.61
CA LEU A 105 8.84 5.23 -2.93
C LEU A 105 7.46 4.85 -2.37
N LEU A 106 6.68 4.03 -3.08
CA LEU A 106 5.40 3.50 -2.57
C LEU A 106 5.61 2.66 -1.29
N ILE A 107 6.72 1.92 -1.19
CA ILE A 107 7.13 1.22 0.03
C ILE A 107 7.40 2.24 1.15
N HIS A 108 8.22 3.26 0.90
CA HIS A 108 8.55 4.29 1.90
C HIS A 108 7.33 5.08 2.41
N LEU A 109 6.34 5.32 1.54
CA LEU A 109 5.09 5.98 1.89
C LEU A 109 4.08 5.05 2.58
N GLY A 110 4.39 3.75 2.69
CA GLY A 110 3.55 2.74 3.30
C GLY A 110 2.39 2.26 2.42
N TYR A 111 2.39 2.56 1.12
CA TYR A 111 1.42 1.99 0.18
C TYR A 111 1.74 0.54 -0.15
N LEU A 112 3.01 0.16 -0.11
CA LEU A 112 3.45 -1.22 -0.23
C LEU A 112 4.18 -1.63 1.04
N THR A 113 4.15 -2.93 1.33
CA THR A 113 5.09 -3.56 2.27
C THR A 113 6.12 -4.35 1.48
N TYR A 114 7.31 -4.48 2.06
CA TYR A 114 8.47 -5.10 1.45
C TYR A 114 8.96 -6.24 2.33
N THR A 115 9.29 -7.36 1.69
CA THR A 115 10.01 -8.49 2.29
C THR A 115 11.10 -8.94 1.34
N GLU A 116 12.19 -9.47 1.88
CA GLU A 116 13.24 -10.09 1.08
C GLU A 116 13.11 -11.60 1.18
N GLU A 117 12.95 -12.27 0.03
CA GLU A 117 12.82 -13.72 -0.08
C GLU A 117 13.92 -14.23 -1.00
N GLU A 118 14.82 -15.08 -0.48
CA GLU A 118 15.92 -15.69 -1.25
C GLU A 118 16.84 -14.68 -1.98
N GLY A 119 16.95 -13.45 -1.45
CA GLY A 119 17.73 -12.36 -2.05
C GLY A 119 16.97 -11.53 -3.08
N THR A 120 15.66 -11.77 -3.24
CA THR A 120 14.77 -10.98 -4.10
C THR A 120 13.84 -10.13 -3.25
N GLY A 121 13.74 -8.84 -3.59
CA GLY A 121 12.80 -7.92 -2.98
C GLY A 121 11.38 -8.17 -3.47
N ILE A 122 10.44 -8.37 -2.55
CA ILE A 122 9.04 -8.67 -2.84
C ILE A 122 8.16 -7.57 -2.25
N ALA A 123 7.38 -6.91 -3.11
CA ALA A 123 6.41 -5.91 -2.72
C ALA A 123 4.97 -6.44 -2.77
N THR A 124 4.17 -6.09 -1.77
CA THR A 124 2.73 -6.42 -1.69
C THR A 124 1.91 -5.26 -1.13
N ILE A 125 0.60 -5.26 -1.41
CA ILE A 125 -0.34 -4.37 -0.71
C ILE A 125 -0.58 -4.93 0.70
N PRO A 126 -0.31 -4.15 1.77
CA PRO A 126 -0.26 -4.69 3.13
C PRO A 126 -1.63 -5.12 3.66
N ASN A 127 -2.68 -4.34 3.41
CA ASN A 127 -3.99 -4.54 4.03
C ASN A 127 -5.13 -3.98 3.17
N GLU A 128 -6.38 -4.22 3.60
CA GLU A 128 -7.55 -3.79 2.84
C GLU A 128 -7.71 -2.26 2.80
N GLU A 129 -7.29 -1.54 3.86
CA GLU A 129 -7.33 -0.08 3.86
C GLU A 129 -6.53 0.51 2.70
N VAL A 130 -5.31 0.02 2.49
CA VAL A 130 -4.42 0.48 1.42
C VAL A 130 -4.88 -0.04 0.06
N ARG A 131 -5.41 -1.27 -0.02
CA ARG A 131 -6.00 -1.81 -1.25
C ARG A 131 -7.14 -0.93 -1.77
N ILE A 132 -8.02 -0.49 -0.88
CA ILE A 132 -9.09 0.46 -1.21
C ILE A 132 -8.49 1.78 -1.72
N GLU A 133 -7.37 2.21 -1.18
CA GLU A 133 -6.72 3.44 -1.60
C GLU A 133 -6.15 3.36 -3.02
N PHE A 134 -5.47 2.25 -3.36
CA PHE A 134 -5.06 1.96 -4.73
C PHE A 134 -6.25 1.96 -5.70
N ARG A 135 -7.34 1.25 -5.34
CA ARG A 135 -8.58 1.24 -6.13
C ARG A 135 -9.12 2.66 -6.38
N LYS A 136 -9.14 3.53 -5.37
CA LYS A 136 -9.57 4.93 -5.53
C LYS A 136 -8.64 5.73 -6.45
N ILE A 137 -7.33 5.52 -6.34
CA ILE A 137 -6.32 6.18 -7.19
C ILE A 137 -6.56 5.79 -8.66
N LEU A 138 -6.72 4.50 -8.95
CA LEU A 138 -6.91 4.03 -10.31
C LEU A 138 -8.26 4.39 -10.93
N ARG A 139 -9.32 4.56 -10.14
CA ARG A 139 -10.58 5.13 -10.64
C ARG A 139 -10.43 6.54 -11.22
N ARG A 140 -9.37 7.26 -10.87
CA ARG A 140 -9.02 8.57 -11.42
C ARG A 140 -8.06 8.47 -12.61
N SER A 141 -7.44 7.30 -12.82
CA SER A 141 -6.57 7.06 -13.97
C SER A 141 -7.37 7.16 -15.27
N LYS A 142 -6.70 7.56 -16.33
CA LYS A 142 -7.29 7.69 -17.67
C LYS A 142 -7.33 6.36 -18.43
N HIS A 143 -6.76 5.29 -17.88
CA HIS A 143 -6.55 4.03 -18.58
C HIS A 143 -7.67 3.01 -18.31
N GLN A 144 -8.33 2.55 -19.38
CA GLN A 144 -9.52 1.71 -19.30
C GLN A 144 -9.26 0.34 -18.64
N GLN A 145 -8.09 -0.26 -18.85
CA GLN A 145 -7.73 -1.57 -18.29
C GLN A 145 -7.66 -1.55 -16.76
N LEU A 146 -7.06 -0.50 -16.18
CA LEU A 146 -7.01 -0.29 -14.73
C LEU A 146 -8.39 0.01 -14.15
N ILE A 147 -9.23 0.74 -14.90
CA ILE A 147 -10.62 1.01 -14.49
C ILE A 147 -11.42 -0.30 -14.39
N ASP A 148 -11.22 -1.24 -15.32
CA ASP A 148 -11.98 -2.49 -15.37
C ASP A 148 -11.64 -3.45 -14.21
N LEU A 149 -10.43 -3.35 -13.62
CA LEU A 149 -10.04 -4.12 -12.42
C LEU A 149 -10.69 -3.63 -11.12
N VAL A 150 -11.30 -2.44 -11.14
CA VAL A 150 -11.83 -1.76 -9.94
C VAL A 150 -13.36 -1.58 -9.99
N ARG A 151 -14.00 -2.09 -11.05
CA ARG A 151 -15.46 -2.20 -11.21
C ARG A 151 -15.98 -3.45 -10.53
#